data_AF-A0A8W8NN06-F1
#
_entry.id   AF-A0A8W8NN06-F1
#
_cell.length_a   1.000
_cell.length_b   1.000
_cell.length_c   1.000
_cell.angle_alpha   90.00
_cell.angle_beta   90.00
_cell.angle_gamma   90.00
#
_symmetry.space_group_name_H-M   'P 1'
#
loop_
_entity.id
_entity.type
_entity.pdbx_description
1 polymer ?
#
loop_
_entity_poly.entity_id
_entity_poly.type
_entity_poly.pdbx_seq_one_letter_code
_entity_poly.pdbx_strand_id
1 'polypeptide(L)'
;ETMTWGSDCKVKVPKGQRMSAKISVTEKEYNANFRMKTSIYGTVHVAIHSRADDRLIRSIDAPITEIMRWYSQKRGFGSCSIKGNKVEWEVTGECFFRFGVEQTVEIQPVRS
;
A
#
# COMPACT_ATOMS: atom_id res chain seq x y z
N GLU A 1 5.91 -10.66 1.90
CA GLU A 1 6.42 -11.35 0.70
C GLU A 1 7.76 -11.98 1.05
N THR A 2 8.13 -13.12 0.46
CA THR A 2 9.35 -13.86 0.81
C THR A 2 10.32 -13.82 -0.36
N MET A 3 11.56 -13.39 -0.10
CA MET A 3 12.63 -13.36 -1.10
C MET A 3 13.72 -14.36 -0.72
N THR A 4 14.05 -15.28 -1.62
CA THR A 4 15.13 -16.25 -1.42
C THR A 4 16.39 -15.74 -2.10
N TRP A 5 17.48 -15.64 -1.33
CA TRP A 5 18.77 -15.19 -1.83
C TRP A 5 19.74 -16.38 -1.90
N GLY A 6 20.50 -16.48 -2.98
CA GLY A 6 21.50 -17.52 -3.20
C GLY A 6 22.75 -16.93 -3.85
N SER A 7 23.92 -17.43 -3.46
CA SER A 7 25.20 -17.06 -4.07
C SER A 7 26.11 -18.28 -4.14
N ASP A 8 26.78 -18.47 -5.29
CA ASP A 8 27.79 -19.51 -5.49
C ASP A 8 29.17 -18.86 -5.65
N CYS A 9 30.14 -19.28 -4.85
CA CYS A 9 31.51 -18.78 -4.90
C CYS A 9 32.51 -19.89 -4.58
N LYS A 10 33.65 -19.91 -5.29
CA LYS A 10 34.75 -20.86 -5.09
C LYS A 10 35.96 -20.13 -4.54
N VAL A 11 36.55 -20.64 -3.45
CA VAL A 11 37.76 -20.08 -2.85
C VAL A 11 38.87 -21.10 -2.76
N LYS A 12 40.09 -20.67 -3.09
CA LYS A 12 41.30 -21.46 -2.89
C LYS A 12 41.75 -21.34 -1.44
N VAL A 13 41.79 -22.46 -0.72
CA VAL A 13 42.28 -22.55 0.65
C VAL A 13 43.76 -22.97 0.64
N PRO A 14 44.69 -22.14 1.14
CA PRO A 14 46.10 -22.51 1.24
C PRO A 14 46.30 -23.73 2.16
N LYS A 15 47.32 -24.54 1.85
CA LYS A 15 47.64 -25.75 2.63
C LYS A 15 47.94 -25.39 4.09
N GLY A 16 47.30 -26.10 5.02
CA GLY A 16 47.49 -25.91 6.47
C GLY A 16 46.73 -24.70 7.05
N GLN A 17 45.94 -23.96 6.26
CA GLN A 17 45.09 -22.88 6.74
C GLN A 17 43.63 -23.31 6.88
N ARG A 18 42.92 -22.67 7.80
CA ARG A 18 41.46 -22.75 7.93
C ARG A 18 40.87 -21.40 7.53
N MET A 19 39.80 -21.43 6.73
CA MET A 19 39.05 -20.23 6.32
C MET A 19 37.67 -20.24 6.95
N SER A 20 37.11 -19.05 7.16
CA SER A 20 35.74 -18.80 7.59
C SER A 20 35.01 -18.06 6.48
N ALA A 21 33.77 -18.46 6.19
CA ALA A 21 32.87 -17.76 5.28
C ALA A 21 31.71 -17.19 6.09
N LYS A 22 31.49 -15.87 5.98
CA LYS A 22 30.39 -15.15 6.62
C LYS A 22 29.49 -14.60 5.54
N ILE A 23 28.21 -14.96 5.60
CA ILE A 23 27.17 -14.41 4.75
C ILE A 23 26.43 -13.34 5.55
N SER A 24 26.33 -12.13 5.00
CA SER A 24 25.58 -11.04 5.60
C SER A 24 24.61 -10.48 4.57
N VAL A 25 23.36 -10.23 4.98
CA VAL A 25 22.38 -9.51 4.17
C VAL A 25 22.23 -8.11 4.75
N THR A 26 22.45 -7.11 3.91
CA THR A 26 22.19 -5.71 4.26
C THR A 26 20.73 -5.42 3.96
N GLU A 27 20.00 -4.97 4.97
CA GLU A 27 18.63 -4.52 4.83
C GLU A 27 18.58 -3.00 4.90
N LYS A 28 17.62 -2.41 4.17
CA LYS A 28 17.29 -0.99 4.30
C LYS A 28 15.86 -0.84 4.74
N GLU A 29 15.66 0.16 5.58
CA GLU A 29 14.34 0.66 5.95
C GLU A 29 14.01 1.86 5.05
N TYR A 30 12.78 1.89 4.57
CA TYR A 30 12.27 3.00 3.77
C TYR A 30 10.94 3.45 4.38
N ASN A 31 10.94 4.70 4.81
CA ASN A 31 9.77 5.37 5.37
C ASN A 31 9.39 6.48 4.40
N ALA A 32 8.15 6.47 3.94
CA ALA A 32 7.67 7.49 3.01
C ALA A 32 6.26 7.93 3.35
N ASN A 33 6.02 9.21 3.14
CA ASN A 33 4.68 9.77 3.13
C ASN A 33 4.19 9.74 1.69
N PHE A 34 2.99 9.20 1.47
CA PHE A 34 2.36 9.19 0.17
C PHE A 34 1.13 10.08 0.17
N ARG A 35 0.83 10.60 -1.02
CA ARG A 35 -0.37 11.38 -1.30
C ARG A 35 -0.99 10.82 -2.56
N MET A 36 -2.22 10.35 -2.44
CA MET A 36 -2.98 9.75 -3.52
C MET A 36 -4.23 10.56 -3.77
N LYS A 37 -4.58 10.73 -5.04
CA LYS A 37 -5.83 11.36 -5.45
C LYS A 37 -6.82 10.27 -5.83
N THR A 38 -7.92 10.20 -5.09
CA THR A 38 -9.00 9.24 -5.36
C THR A 38 -10.17 9.98 -5.95
N SER A 39 -10.76 9.47 -7.03
CA SER A 39 -11.96 10.05 -7.64
C SER A 39 -13.05 9.01 -7.83
N ILE A 40 -14.28 9.36 -7.46
CA ILE A 40 -15.47 8.54 -7.68
C ILE A 40 -16.42 9.31 -8.60
N TYR A 41 -17.05 8.59 -9.53
CA TYR A 41 -18.08 9.10 -10.41
C TYR A 41 -19.17 8.04 -10.56
N GLY A 42 -20.39 8.48 -10.85
CA GLY A 42 -21.52 7.59 -11.06
C GLY A 42 -22.78 8.02 -10.33
N THR A 43 -23.78 7.15 -10.40
CA THR A 43 -25.10 7.33 -9.82
C THR A 43 -25.26 6.36 -8.65
N VAL A 44 -25.75 6.87 -7.53
CA VAL A 44 -26.16 6.06 -6.38
C VAL A 44 -27.62 5.70 -6.58
N HIS A 45 -27.90 4.41 -6.54
CA HIS A 45 -29.24 3.84 -6.65
C HIS A 45 -29.72 3.44 -5.25
N VAL A 46 -30.82 4.01 -4.81
CA VAL A 46 -31.43 3.71 -3.50
C VAL A 46 -32.81 3.11 -3.73
N ALA A 47 -32.98 1.85 -3.33
CA ALA A 47 -34.28 1.19 -3.30
C ALA A 47 -34.87 1.26 -1.90
N ILE A 48 -36.10 1.77 -1.79
CA ILE A 48 -36.86 1.88 -0.55
C ILE A 48 -37.88 0.76 -0.55
N HIS A 49 -37.77 -0.14 0.43
CA HIS A 49 -38.65 -1.30 0.58
C HIS A 49 -39.54 -1.13 1.81
N SER A 50 -40.72 -1.73 1.74
CA SER A 50 -41.64 -1.83 2.86
C SER A 50 -41.06 -2.80 3.89
N ARG A 51 -41.02 -2.37 5.16
CA ARG A 51 -40.50 -3.22 6.23
C ARG A 51 -41.37 -4.44 6.51
N ALA A 52 -42.67 -4.38 6.19
CA ALA A 52 -43.62 -5.43 6.53
C ALA A 52 -43.54 -6.64 5.58
N ASP A 53 -43.29 -6.39 4.30
CA ASP A 53 -43.42 -7.37 3.22
C ASP A 53 -42.30 -7.30 2.17
N ASP A 54 -41.24 -6.52 2.42
CA ASP A 54 -40.09 -6.28 1.53
C ASP A 54 -40.44 -5.78 0.11
N ARG A 55 -41.68 -5.33 -0.09
CA ARG A 55 -42.13 -4.82 -1.38
C ARG A 55 -41.41 -3.51 -1.69
N LEU A 56 -40.89 -3.38 -2.91
CA LEU A 56 -40.31 -2.12 -3.40
C LEU A 56 -41.38 -1.02 -3.41
N ILE A 57 -41.17 0.01 -2.59
CA ILE A 57 -42.02 1.19 -2.53
C ILE A 57 -41.57 2.21 -3.59
N ARG A 58 -40.26 2.45 -3.66
CA ARG A 58 -39.70 3.51 -4.52
C ARG A 58 -38.22 3.25 -4.79
N SER A 59 -37.74 3.68 -5.95
CA SER A 59 -36.32 3.85 -6.22
C SER A 59 -35.97 5.34 -6.37
N ILE A 60 -34.76 5.72 -5.94
CA ILE A 60 -34.20 7.06 -6.05
C ILE A 60 -32.79 6.91 -6.62
N ASP A 61 -32.56 7.58 -7.74
CA ASP A 61 -31.28 7.63 -8.41
C ASP A 61 -30.73 9.05 -8.32
N ALA A 62 -29.50 9.20 -7.83
CA ALA A 62 -28.87 10.51 -7.73
C ALA A 62 -27.37 10.43 -8.05
N PRO A 63 -26.81 11.36 -8.84
CA PRO A 63 -25.37 11.44 -9.04
C PRO A 63 -24.63 11.61 -7.70
N ILE A 64 -23.51 10.91 -7.54
CA ILE A 64 -22.69 11.02 -6.32
C ILE A 64 -22.25 12.48 -6.06
N THR A 65 -22.07 13.28 -7.11
CA THR A 65 -21.73 14.71 -6.99
C THR A 65 -22.85 15.53 -6.35
N GLU A 66 -24.12 15.21 -6.61
CA GLU A 66 -25.26 15.92 -5.99
C GLU A 66 -25.37 15.58 -4.50
N ILE A 67 -25.26 14.28 -4.19
CA ILE A 67 -25.26 13.78 -2.80
C ILE A 67 -24.15 14.46 -2.00
N MET A 68 -22.94 14.51 -2.55
CA MET A 68 -21.79 15.10 -1.87
C MET A 68 -21.88 16.62 -1.76
N ARG A 69 -22.49 17.33 -2.73
CA ARG A 69 -22.80 18.78 -2.60
C ARG A 69 -23.76 19.05 -1.45
N TRP A 70 -24.85 18.29 -1.38
CA TRP A 70 -25.83 18.44 -0.30
C TRP A 70 -25.19 18.14 1.06
N TYR A 71 -24.37 17.09 1.12
CA TYR A 71 -23.73 16.67 2.36
C TYR A 71 -22.71 17.71 2.86
N SER A 72 -21.86 18.27 1.98
CA SER A 72 -20.85 19.27 2.34
C SER A 72 -21.44 20.59 2.85
N GLN A 73 -22.62 20.97 2.37
CA GLN A 73 -23.36 22.14 2.85
C GLN A 73 -23.94 21.96 4.26
N LYS A 74 -24.28 20.71 4.65
CA LYS A 74 -24.98 20.43 5.91
C LYS A 74 -24.10 19.91 7.03
N ARG A 75 -23.00 19.22 6.70
CA ARG A 75 -22.08 18.64 7.68
C ARG A 75 -20.66 18.97 7.22
N GLY A 76 -19.94 19.74 8.02
CA GLY A 76 -18.54 20.10 7.76
C GLY A 76 -17.61 18.88 7.88
N PHE A 77 -17.70 17.95 6.95
CA PHE A 77 -16.83 16.78 6.86
C PHE A 77 -15.78 16.94 5.76
N GLY A 78 -14.71 16.16 5.87
CA GLY A 78 -13.41 16.27 5.18
C GLY A 78 -13.42 16.77 3.73
N SER A 79 -12.32 17.43 3.37
CA SER A 79 -12.10 18.14 2.09
C SER A 79 -12.21 17.21 0.88
N CYS A 80 -13.43 16.96 0.40
CA CYS A 80 -13.68 16.47 -0.94
C CYS A 80 -13.89 17.66 -1.87
N SER A 81 -13.40 17.55 -3.10
CA SER A 81 -13.63 18.55 -4.14
C SER A 81 -14.50 17.95 -5.24
N ILE A 82 -15.42 18.74 -5.78
CA ILE A 82 -16.33 18.29 -6.83
C ILE A 82 -15.87 18.92 -8.13
N LYS A 83 -15.46 18.10 -9.09
CA LYS A 83 -14.95 18.52 -10.40
C LYS A 83 -15.73 17.85 -11.52
N GLY A 84 -16.56 18.63 -12.21
CA GLY A 84 -17.46 18.10 -13.23
C GLY A 84 -18.42 17.06 -12.64
N ASN A 85 -18.33 15.83 -13.15
CA ASN A 85 -19.14 14.68 -12.70
C ASN A 85 -18.42 13.77 -11.67
N LYS A 86 -17.28 14.20 -11.13
CA LYS A 86 -16.48 13.42 -10.17
C LYS A 86 -16.40 14.11 -8.82
N VAL A 87 -16.30 13.30 -7.77
CA VAL A 87 -15.92 13.72 -6.42
C VAL A 87 -14.50 13.23 -6.19
N GLU A 88 -13.60 14.13 -5.79
CA GLU A 88 -12.18 13.85 -5.56
C GLU A 88 -11.83 14.02 -4.09
N TRP A 89 -10.98 13.13 -3.57
CA TRP A 89 -10.36 13.23 -2.26
C TRP A 89 -8.85 13.18 -2.42
N GLU A 90 -8.16 13.94 -1.56
CA GLU A 90 -6.74 13.74 -1.32
C GLU A 90 -6.60 12.82 -0.12
N VAL A 91 -5.98 11.66 -0.33
CA VAL A 91 -5.68 10.68 0.71
C VAL A 91 -4.19 10.75 0.98
N THR A 92 -3.82 11.10 2.21
CA THR A 92 -2.45 11.05 2.67
C THR A 92 -2.25 9.86 3.60
N GLY A 93 -1.08 9.24 3.53
CA GLY A 93 -0.71 8.18 4.47
C GLY A 93 0.79 8.05 4.57
N GLU A 94 1.21 7.17 5.47
CA GLU A 94 2.61 6.84 5.70
C GLU A 94 2.80 5.35 5.43
N CYS A 95 3.96 4.99 4.88
CA CYS A 95 4.34 3.61 4.64
C CYS A 95 5.75 3.36 5.14
N PHE A 96 5.94 2.17 5.72
CA PHE A 96 7.16 1.71 6.36
C PHE A 96 7.50 0.35 5.76
N PHE A 97 8.64 0.26 5.09
CA PHE A 97 9.11 -0.97 4.45
C PHE A 97 10.49 -1.31 4.93
N ARG A 98 10.78 -2.61 5.01
CA ARG A 98 12.13 -3.13 5.21
C ARG A 98 12.38 -4.20 4.17
N PHE A 99 13.51 -4.09 3.47
CA PHE A 99 13.86 -5.03 2.41
C PHE A 99 15.38 -5.22 2.33
N GLY A 100 15.80 -6.44 2.01
CA GLY A 100 17.18 -6.76 1.68
C GLY A 100 17.60 -6.03 0.41
N VAL A 101 18.79 -5.42 0.42
CA VAL A 101 19.34 -4.69 -0.73
C VAL A 101 20.63 -5.28 -1.26
N GLU A 102 21.36 -6.02 -0.42
CA GLU A 102 22.65 -6.58 -0.79
C GLU A 102 22.93 -7.84 0.03
N GLN A 103 23.54 -8.83 -0.60
CA GLN A 103 24.14 -9.98 0.07
C GLN A 103 25.65 -9.95 -0.14
N THR A 104 26.40 -10.03 0.96
CA THR A 104 27.87 -10.05 0.96
C THR A 104 28.38 -11.37 1.54
N VAL A 105 29.31 -12.01 0.82
CA VAL A 105 30.02 -13.21 1.26
C VAL A 105 31.47 -12.82 1.58
N GLU A 106 31.80 -12.76 2.85
CA GLU A 106 33.15 -12.44 3.34
C GLU A 106 33.91 -13.71 3.67
N ILE A 107 35.13 -13.85 3.14
CA ILE A 107 35.94 -15.06 3.33
C ILE A 107 37.31 -14.67 3.88
N GLN A 108 37.64 -15.20 5.05
CA GLN A 108 38.83 -14.79 5.82
C GLN A 108 39.52 -15.97 6.52
N PRO A 109 40.84 -15.93 6.72
CA PRO A 109 41.55 -16.93 7.51
C PRO A 109 41.11 -16.92 8.97
N VAL A 110 40.96 -18.10 9.56
CA VAL A 110 40.76 -18.27 11.00
C VAL A 110 42.12 -18.18 11.67
N ARG A 111 42.37 -17.11 12.43
CA ARG A 111 43.57 -16.99 13.25
C ARG A 111 43.39 -17.87 14.49
N SER A 112 44.38 -18.74 14.74
CA SER A 112 44.53 -19.54 15.96
C SER A 112 45.08 -18.70 17.11
#